data_AF-A0A0D6NJW1-F1
#
_entry.id   AF-A0A0D6NJW1-F1
#
_cell.length_a   1.000
_cell.length_b   1.000
_cell.length_c   1.000
_cell.angle_alpha   90.00
_cell.angle_beta   90.00
_cell.angle_gamma   90.00
#
_symmetry.space_group_name_H-M   'P 1'
#
loop_
_entity.id
_entity.type
_entity.pdbx_description
1 polymer ?
#
loop_
_entity_poly.entity_id
_entity_poly.type
_entity_poly.pdbx_seq_one_letter_code
_entity_poly.pdbx_strand_id
1 'polypeptide(L)'
;MRRDMDTALHYKLAPDVLPRLTAALKAIHAAHIQPPGHVGMSLDEQIGMVNKVPGLDPILKTNGFSAHDFVMSLTCVGLTGSLMNVPQTQQTAQMPTPEPQNVALLKAKPDELQALISVLREEQTPQ
;
A
#
# COMPACT_ATOMS: atom_id res chain seq x y z
N MET A 1 -12.93 -10.44 0.26
CA MET A 1 -11.80 -10.38 -0.68
C MET A 1 -12.11 -9.71 -2.02
N ARG A 2 -13.02 -10.23 -2.88
CA ARG A 2 -13.23 -9.59 -4.21
C ARG A 2 -13.72 -8.14 -4.11
N ARG A 3 -14.64 -7.84 -3.17
CA ARG A 3 -15.08 -6.46 -2.89
C ARG A 3 -13.93 -5.60 -2.35
N ASP A 4 -13.08 -6.14 -1.48
CA ASP A 4 -11.94 -5.40 -0.92
C ASP A 4 -10.91 -5.03 -2.00
N MET A 5 -10.62 -5.96 -2.91
CA MET A 5 -9.74 -5.71 -4.04
C MET A 5 -10.29 -4.62 -4.96
N ASP A 6 -11.59 -4.67 -5.26
CA ASP A 6 -12.26 -3.66 -6.07
C ASP A 6 -12.20 -2.28 -5.42
N THR A 7 -12.55 -2.18 -4.12
CA THR A 7 -12.46 -0.95 -3.33
C THR A 7 -11.04 -0.36 -3.35
N ALA A 8 -10.01 -1.19 -3.15
CA ALA A 8 -8.62 -0.71 -3.17
C ALA A 8 -8.15 -0.29 -4.56
N LEU A 9 -8.54 -1.01 -5.63
CA LEU A 9 -8.17 -0.66 -7.00
C LEU A 9 -8.80 0.66 -7.47
N HIS A 10 -9.98 0.98 -6.93
CA HIS A 10 -10.71 2.23 -7.19
C HIS A 10 -10.38 3.37 -6.22
N TYR A 11 -9.50 3.14 -5.24
CA TYR A 11 -9.06 4.18 -4.32
C TYR A 11 -8.15 5.19 -5.03
N LYS A 12 -8.42 6.49 -4.86
CA LYS A 12 -7.66 7.55 -5.52
C LYS A 12 -6.40 7.89 -4.74
N LEU A 13 -5.25 7.53 -5.30
CA LEU A 13 -3.95 7.84 -4.71
C LEU A 13 -3.65 9.35 -4.76
N ALA A 14 -3.07 9.86 -3.69
CA ALA A 14 -2.50 11.20 -3.68
C ALA A 14 -1.23 11.25 -4.58
N PRO A 15 -0.93 12.38 -5.24
CA PRO A 15 0.24 12.50 -6.12
C PRO A 15 1.59 12.26 -5.42
N ASP A 16 1.66 12.50 -4.12
CA ASP A 16 2.83 12.35 -3.27
C ASP A 16 2.77 11.10 -2.38
N VAL A 17 1.87 10.15 -2.69
CA VAL A 17 1.64 8.98 -1.83
C VAL A 17 2.87 8.10 -1.67
N LEU A 18 3.68 7.93 -2.72
CA LEU A 18 4.84 7.03 -2.70
C LEU A 18 5.90 7.48 -1.67
N PRO A 19 6.42 8.72 -1.71
CA PRO A 19 7.41 9.18 -0.73
C PRO A 19 6.83 9.22 0.68
N ARG A 20 5.53 9.52 0.84
CA ARG A 20 4.86 9.50 2.14
C ARG A 20 4.74 8.10 2.72
N LEU A 21 4.38 7.09 1.91
CA LEU A 21 4.36 5.69 2.32
C LEU A 21 5.76 5.21 2.70
N THR A 22 6.77 5.53 1.89
CA THR A 22 8.17 5.19 2.18
C THR A 22 8.62 5.80 3.51
N ALA A 23 8.33 7.08 3.76
CA ALA A 23 8.69 7.76 4.99
C ALA A 23 7.94 7.17 6.21
N ALA A 24 6.65 6.88 6.06
CA ALA A 24 5.85 6.24 7.11
C ALA A 24 6.43 4.86 7.49
N LEU A 25 6.71 4.00 6.52
CA LEU A 25 7.28 2.66 6.77
C LEU A 25 8.65 2.74 7.43
N LYS A 26 9.54 3.64 6.99
CA LYS A 26 10.85 3.85 7.64
C LYS A 26 10.71 4.31 9.10
N ALA A 27 9.75 5.20 9.38
CA ALA A 27 9.49 5.67 10.73
C ALA A 27 8.90 4.57 11.63
N ILE A 28 8.02 3.73 11.09
CA ILE A 28 7.48 2.53 11.77
C ILE A 28 8.63 1.59 12.14
N HIS A 29 9.53 1.30 11.19
CA HIS A 29 10.70 0.46 11.43
C HIS A 29 11.64 1.06 12.48
N ALA A 30 11.94 2.36 12.40
CA ALA A 30 12.77 3.05 13.40
C ALA A 30 12.15 3.07 14.80
N ALA A 31 10.82 2.97 14.90
CA ALA A 31 10.10 2.85 16.16
C ALA A 31 10.00 1.40 16.67
N HIS A 32 10.59 0.42 15.96
CA HIS A 32 10.46 -1.02 16.22
C HIS A 32 9.00 -1.49 16.32
N ILE A 33 8.10 -0.82 15.60
CA ILE A 33 6.70 -1.18 15.53
C ILE A 33 6.55 -2.24 14.44
N GLN A 34 6.07 -3.42 14.81
CA GLN A 34 5.79 -4.45 13.81
C GLN A 34 4.63 -4.00 12.91
N PRO A 35 4.76 -4.07 11.58
CA PRO A 35 3.68 -3.74 10.69
C PRO A 35 2.46 -4.62 10.99
N PRO A 36 1.28 -4.01 11.18
CA PRO A 36 0.06 -4.77 11.30
C PRO A 36 -0.29 -5.37 9.94
N GLY A 37 -0.06 -6.66 9.76
CA GLY A 37 -0.60 -7.39 8.62
C GLY A 37 -0.39 -8.89 8.70
N HIS A 38 -1.48 -9.65 8.64
CA HIS A 38 -1.42 -11.08 8.33
C HIS A 38 -2.02 -11.29 6.93
N VAL A 39 -1.40 -12.19 6.16
CA VAL A 39 -1.95 -12.63 4.87
C VAL A 39 -3.33 -13.23 5.12
N GLY A 40 -4.37 -12.70 4.45
CA GLY A 40 -5.74 -13.22 4.53
C GLY A 40 -6.77 -12.32 5.21
N MET A 41 -6.36 -11.22 5.86
CA MET A 41 -7.29 -10.25 6.47
C MET A 41 -8.02 -9.39 5.42
N SER A 42 -9.26 -9.02 5.73
CA SER A 42 -10.01 -7.98 4.99
C SER A 42 -9.42 -6.58 5.23
N LEU A 43 -9.79 -5.60 4.39
CA LEU A 43 -9.33 -4.22 4.54
C LEU A 43 -9.79 -3.61 5.87
N ASP A 44 -11.04 -3.82 6.26
CA ASP A 44 -11.58 -3.34 7.54
C ASP A 44 -10.82 -3.90 8.74
N GLU A 45 -10.45 -5.19 8.70
CA GLU A 45 -9.65 -5.82 9.74
C GLU A 45 -8.23 -5.24 9.81
N GLN A 46 -7.60 -5.00 8.65
CA GLN A 46 -6.27 -4.36 8.59
C GLN A 46 -6.31 -2.94 9.18
N ILE A 47 -7.31 -2.14 8.82
CA ILE A 47 -7.51 -0.79 9.35
C ILE A 47 -7.75 -0.83 10.86
N GLY A 48 -8.60 -1.77 11.32
CA GLY A 48 -8.85 -1.98 12.74
C GLY A 48 -7.59 -2.37 13.51
N MET A 49 -6.70 -3.16 12.91
CA MET A 49 -5.43 -3.57 13.51
C MET A 49 -4.44 -2.41 13.59
N VAL A 50 -4.29 -1.63 12.52
CA VAL A 50 -3.46 -0.41 12.51
C VAL A 50 -3.85 0.55 13.64
N ASN A 51 -5.15 0.78 13.84
CA ASN A 51 -5.63 1.65 14.91
C ASN A 51 -5.33 1.13 16.33
N LYS A 52 -5.08 -0.17 16.48
CA LYS A 52 -4.80 -0.80 17.78
C LYS A 52 -3.31 -0.86 18.10
N VAL A 53 -2.43 -0.58 17.14
CA VAL A 53 -0.98 -0.62 17.37
C VAL A 53 -0.54 0.61 18.17
N PRO A 54 -0.01 0.43 19.40
CA PRO A 54 0.47 1.55 20.20
C PRO A 54 1.61 2.29 19.48
N GLY A 55 1.55 3.62 19.46
CA GLY A 55 2.58 4.46 18.84
C GLY A 55 2.51 4.61 17.33
N LEU A 56 1.61 3.89 16.64
CA LEU A 56 1.50 3.96 15.18
C LEU A 56 0.74 5.20 14.69
N ASP A 57 -0.35 5.58 15.36
CA ASP A 57 -1.18 6.73 14.98
C ASP A 57 -0.39 8.06 14.86
N PRO A 58 0.50 8.43 15.80
CA PRO A 58 1.34 9.63 15.65
C PRO A 58 2.25 9.59 14.42
N ILE A 59 2.81 8.42 14.08
CA ILE A 59 3.67 8.25 12.91
C ILE A 59 2.87 8.44 11.63
N LEU A 60 1.69 7.82 11.54
CA LEU A 60 0.81 7.96 10.38
C LEU A 60 0.40 9.42 10.18
N LYS A 61 -0.03 10.10 11.25
CA LYS A 61 -0.42 11.51 11.21
C LYS A 61 0.72 12.43 10.77
N THR A 62 1.94 12.18 11.25
CA THR A 62 3.13 12.94 10.84
C THR A 62 3.42 12.80 9.34
N ASN A 63 3.08 11.66 8.75
CA ASN A 63 3.20 11.39 7.32
C ASN A 63 1.90 11.70 6.53
N GLY A 64 0.94 12.37 7.17
CA GLY A 64 -0.32 12.83 6.58
C GLY A 64 -1.39 11.74 6.38
N PHE A 65 -1.24 10.57 7.00
CA PHE A 65 -2.19 9.47 6.86
C PHE A 65 -3.10 9.32 8.07
N SER A 66 -4.36 8.95 7.82
CA SER A 66 -5.14 8.17 8.77
C SER A 66 -4.81 6.69 8.63
N ALA A 67 -5.21 5.85 9.60
CA ALA A 67 -5.09 4.40 9.49
C ALA A 67 -5.79 3.85 8.23
N HIS A 68 -6.97 4.37 7.92
CA HIS A 68 -7.71 4.03 6.70
C HIS A 68 -6.90 4.37 5.46
N ASP A 69 -6.42 5.61 5.34
CA ASP A 69 -5.72 6.07 4.14
C ASP A 69 -4.40 5.34 3.95
N PHE A 70 -3.70 5.02 5.04
CA PHE A 70 -2.47 4.25 5.00
C PHE A 70 -2.68 2.86 4.41
N VAL A 71 -3.65 2.10 4.95
CA VAL A 71 -3.97 0.75 4.45
C VAL A 71 -4.46 0.80 3.01
N MET A 72 -5.43 1.67 2.72
CA MET A 72 -5.99 1.81 1.37
C MET A 72 -4.92 2.19 0.35
N SER A 73 -4.03 3.12 0.68
CA SER A 73 -2.93 3.52 -0.20
C SER A 73 -1.94 2.39 -0.44
N LEU A 74 -1.52 1.68 0.61
CA LEU A 74 -0.55 0.59 0.50
C LEU A 74 -1.12 -0.57 -0.33
N THR A 75 -2.37 -0.97 -0.07
CA THR A 75 -3.05 -2.03 -0.83
C THR A 75 -3.27 -1.61 -2.28
N CYS A 76 -3.72 -0.38 -2.52
CA CYS A 76 -3.94 0.15 -3.86
C CYS A 76 -2.65 0.17 -4.69
N VAL A 77 -1.53 0.66 -4.12
CA VAL A 77 -0.23 0.66 -4.79
C VAL A 77 0.24 -0.76 -5.08
N GLY A 78 0.12 -1.67 -4.10
CA GLY A 78 0.49 -3.08 -4.28
C GLY A 78 -0.28 -3.76 -5.40
N LEU A 79 -1.62 -3.67 -5.39
CA LEU A 79 -2.47 -4.29 -6.41
C LEU A 79 -2.26 -3.66 -7.80
N THR A 80 -2.18 -2.33 -7.88
CA THR A 80 -1.94 -1.62 -9.15
C THR A 80 -0.57 -2.01 -9.72
N GLY A 81 0.47 -2.05 -8.87
CA GLY A 81 1.81 -2.49 -9.26
C GLY A 81 1.85 -3.93 -9.72
N SER A 82 1.16 -4.85 -9.03
CA SER A 82 1.05 -6.25 -9.47
C SER A 82 0.37 -6.38 -10.83
N LEU A 83 -0.75 -5.67 -11.05
CA LEU A 83 -1.50 -5.71 -12.31
C LEU A 83 -0.71 -5.08 -13.48
N MET A 84 0.08 -4.05 -13.22
CA MET A 84 0.99 -3.47 -14.21
C MET A 84 2.06 -4.44 -14.70
N ASN A 85 2.42 -5.44 -13.89
CA ASN A 85 3.42 -6.45 -14.22
C ASN A 85 2.82 -7.72 -14.84
N VAL A 86 1.49 -7.84 -14.96
CA VAL A 86 0.85 -9.00 -15.60
C VAL A 86 1.01 -8.91 -17.12
N PRO A 87 1.62 -9.91 -17.77
CA PRO A 87 1.75 -9.95 -19.23
C PRO A 87 0.39 -9.86 -19.91
N GLN A 88 0.29 -9.16 -21.04
CA GLN A 88 -0.98 -9.01 -21.78
C GLN A 88 -1.60 -10.34 -22.20
N THR A 89 -0.78 -11.39 -22.40
CA THR A 89 -1.24 -12.76 -22.71
C THR A 89 -1.97 -13.44 -21.56
N GLN A 90 -1.85 -12.92 -20.33
CA GLN A 90 -2.51 -13.43 -19.12
C GLN A 90 -3.65 -12.51 -18.65
N GLN A 91 -3.85 -11.36 -19.32
CA GLN A 91 -4.97 -10.47 -19.02
C GLN A 91 -6.26 -11.07 -19.56
N THR A 92 -7.15 -11.47 -18.66
CA THR A 92 -8.49 -11.96 -19.01
C THR A 92 -9.52 -10.86 -18.84
N ALA A 93 -10.64 -10.91 -19.57
CA ALA A 93 -11.72 -9.91 -19.48
C ALA A 93 -12.38 -9.81 -18.09
N GLN A 94 -12.08 -10.74 -17.18
CA GLN A 94 -12.58 -10.78 -15.80
C GLN A 94 -11.58 -10.22 -14.77
N MET A 95 -10.40 -9.78 -15.20
CA MET A 95 -9.44 -9.14 -14.30
C MET A 95 -9.91 -7.74 -13.92
N PRO A 96 -9.87 -7.39 -12.62
CA PRO A 96 -10.22 -6.05 -12.20
C PRO A 96 -9.19 -5.06 -12.75
N THR A 97 -9.67 -3.91 -13.21
CA THR A 97 -8.83 -2.88 -13.82
C THR A 97 -8.51 -1.81 -12.79
N PRO A 98 -7.23 -1.49 -12.54
CA PRO A 98 -6.86 -0.41 -11.62
C PRO A 98 -7.28 0.95 -12.17
N GLU A 99 -7.47 1.93 -11.29
CA GLU A 99 -7.71 3.31 -11.71
C GLU A 99 -6.61 3.83 -12.66
N PRO A 100 -6.96 4.38 -13.83
CA PRO A 100 -5.99 4.87 -14.82
C PRO A 100 -5.04 5.92 -14.25
N GLN A 101 -5.53 6.79 -13.36
CA GLN A 101 -4.74 7.79 -12.67
C GLN A 101 -3.65 7.18 -11.77
N ASN A 102 -3.94 6.06 -11.11
CA ASN A 102 -2.98 5.37 -10.25
C ASN A 102 -1.91 4.69 -11.10
N VAL A 103 -2.31 4.06 -12.21
CA VAL A 103 -1.36 3.50 -13.19
C VAL A 103 -0.44 4.57 -13.74
N ALA A 104 -0.99 5.73 -14.14
CA ALA A 104 -0.19 6.85 -14.64
C ALA A 104 0.78 7.38 -13.58
N LEU A 105 0.32 7.51 -12.33
CA LEU A 105 1.15 7.93 -11.19
C LEU A 105 2.34 6.97 -10.99
N LEU A 106 2.08 5.66 -10.91
CA LEU A 106 3.13 4.66 -10.67
C LEU A 106 4.13 4.60 -11.84
N LYS A 107 3.66 4.72 -13.09
CA LYS A 107 4.52 4.76 -14.27
C LYS A 107 5.37 6.03 -14.35
N ALA A 108 4.84 7.16 -13.90
CA ALA A 108 5.56 8.43 -13.91
C ALA A 108 6.69 8.50 -12.86
N LYS A 109 6.64 7.62 -11.85
CA LYS A 109 7.52 7.68 -10.69
C LYS A 109 8.18 6.32 -10.36
N PRO A 110 8.93 5.74 -11.30
CA PRO A 110 9.52 4.41 -11.11
C PRO A 110 10.52 4.37 -9.93
N ASP A 111 11.29 5.43 -9.71
CA ASP A 111 12.27 5.50 -8.63
C ASP A 111 11.61 5.54 -7.24
N GLU A 112 10.55 6.32 -7.09
CA GLU A 112 9.77 6.39 -5.84
C GLU A 112 9.08 5.05 -5.55
N LEU A 113 8.56 4.39 -6.59
CA LEU A 113 7.96 3.06 -6.45
C LEU A 113 9.01 2.01 -6.06
N GLN A 114 10.18 2.05 -6.68
CA GLN A 114 11.28 1.14 -6.34
C GLN A 114 11.77 1.36 -4.90
N ALA A 115 11.85 2.60 -4.44
CA ALA A 115 12.20 2.91 -3.05
C ALA A 115 11.19 2.34 -2.06
N LEU A 116 9.89 2.44 -2.35
CA LEU A 116 8.84 1.81 -1.54
C LEU A 116 8.96 0.29 -1.52
N ILE A 117 9.17 -0.35 -2.67
CA ILE A 117 9.35 -1.81 -2.77
C ILE A 117 10.56 -2.28 -1.95
N SER A 118 11.66 -1.54 -1.98
CA SER A 118 12.86 -1.87 -1.20
C SER A 118 12.55 -1.89 0.30
N VAL A 119 11.87 -0.87 0.82
CA VAL A 119 11.48 -0.82 2.24
C VAL A 119 10.53 -1.97 2.60
N LEU A 120 9.56 -2.29 1.74
CA LEU A 120 8.65 -3.42 1.96
C LEU A 120 9.36 -4.77 1.96
N ARG A 121 10.43 -4.92 1.19
CA ARG A 121 11.23 -6.15 1.18
C ARG A 121 12.06 -6.28 2.45
N GLU A 122 12.62 -5.18 2.96
CA GLU A 122 13.35 -5.16 4.23
C GLU A 122 12.46 -5.67 5.39
N GLU A 123 11.17 -5.31 5.40
CA GLU A 123 10.19 -5.81 6.39
C GLU A 123 9.91 -7.32 6.30
N GLN A 124 10.11 -7.97 5.14
CA GLN A 124 9.84 -9.40 4.96
C GLN A 124 11.02 -10.30 5.35
N THR A 125 12.17 -9.72 5.69
CA THR A 125 13.36 -10.47 6.06
C THR A 125 13.49 -10.45 7.58
N PRO A 126 13.02 -11.48 8.31
CA PRO A 126 13.28 -11.55 9.74
C PRO A 126 14.80 -11.63 9.95
N GLN A 127 15.37 -10.67 10.68
CA GLN A 127 16.69 -10.82 11.30
C GLN A 127 16.58 -11.78 12.49
#